data_AF-A0AAV0X6X5-F1
#
_entry.id   AF-A0AAV0X6X5-F1
#
_cell.length_a   1.000
_cell.length_b   1.000
_cell.length_c   1.000
_cell.angle_alpha   90.00
_cell.angle_beta   90.00
_cell.angle_gamma   90.00
#
_symmetry.space_group_name_H-M   'P 1'
#
loop_
_entity.id
_entity.type
_entity.pdbx_description
1 polymer ?
#
loop_
_entity_poly.entity_id
_entity_poly.type
_entity_poly.pdbx_seq_one_letter_code
_entity_poly.pdbx_strand_id
1 'polypeptide(L)'
;MKVCNIEGLRCLSMHSNMLITLEKNDGTPIDCNCQMQCEEVKLFLDRNSKRTWAYPVPWDIRYRWAVDKYSKTRLRRDVIYSFEDLLVSLGGTASFFLGCSVLSFIEIGYYLTLRLYWFVNRKHND
;
A
#
# COMPACT_ATOMS: atom_id res chain seq x y z
N MET A 1 -28.34 -10.55 12.84
CA MET A 1 -27.89 -10.57 11.44
C MET A 1 -29.05 -11.09 10.60
N LYS A 2 -29.56 -10.32 9.63
CA LYS A 2 -30.69 -10.76 8.79
C LYS A 2 -30.12 -11.55 7.60
N VAL A 3 -30.54 -12.80 7.45
CA VAL A 3 -30.18 -13.63 6.28
C VAL A 3 -31.18 -13.31 5.16
N CYS A 4 -30.70 -13.26 3.91
CA CYS A 4 -31.56 -13.03 2.75
C CYS A 4 -32.50 -14.23 2.53
N ASN A 5 -33.80 -13.95 2.32
CA ASN A 5 -34.77 -14.96 1.88
C ASN A 5 -34.61 -15.24 0.37
N ILE A 6 -35.36 -16.23 -0.15
CA ILE A 6 -35.37 -16.62 -1.58
C ILE A 6 -35.62 -15.43 -2.52
N GLU A 7 -36.50 -14.50 -2.14
CA GLU A 7 -36.75 -13.27 -2.91
C GLU A 7 -35.53 -12.34 -2.92
N GLY A 8 -34.80 -12.27 -1.80
CA GLY A 8 -33.56 -11.52 -1.69
C GLY A 8 -32.45 -12.12 -2.55
N LEU A 9 -32.36 -13.46 -2.61
CA LEU A 9 -31.43 -14.16 -3.50
C LEU A 9 -31.78 -13.94 -4.98
N ARG A 10 -33.07 -13.88 -5.33
CA ARG A 10 -33.53 -13.53 -6.68
C ARG A 10 -33.10 -12.10 -7.04
N CYS A 11 -33.27 -11.14 -6.14
CA CYS A 11 -32.82 -9.76 -6.35
C CYS A 11 -31.30 -9.66 -6.54
N LEU A 12 -30.52 -10.40 -5.73
CA LEU A 12 -29.06 -10.45 -5.83
C LEU A 12 -28.62 -11.02 -7.19
N SER A 13 -29.28 -12.10 -7.65
CA SER A 13 -29.00 -12.71 -8.95
C SER A 13 -29.20 -11.74 -10.11
N MET A 14 -30.20 -10.86 -10.04
CA MET A 14 -30.48 -9.87 -11.08
C MET A 14 -29.39 -8.79 -11.19
N HIS A 15 -28.70 -8.48 -10.09
CA HIS A 15 -27.63 -7.47 -10.04
C HIS A 15 -26.23 -8.09 -9.98
N SER A 16 -26.10 -9.38 -10.28
CA SER A 16 -24.84 -10.13 -10.19
C SER A 16 -23.71 -9.51 -11.03
N ASN A 17 -24.00 -9.03 -12.24
CA ASN A 17 -23.01 -8.41 -13.11
C ASN A 17 -22.39 -7.16 -12.46
N MET A 18 -23.22 -6.24 -11.96
CA MET A 18 -22.79 -5.03 -11.24
C MET A 18 -21.95 -5.36 -9.99
N LEU A 19 -22.29 -6.42 -9.26
CA LEU A 19 -21.55 -6.82 -8.06
C LEU A 19 -20.20 -7.49 -8.38
N ILE A 20 -20.09 -8.16 -9.52
CA ILE A 20 -18.84 -8.82 -9.96
C ILE A 20 -17.87 -7.80 -10.56
N THR A 21 -18.37 -6.88 -11.40
CA THR A 21 -17.53 -5.87 -12.06
C THR A 21 -17.27 -4.65 -11.18
N LEU A 22 -18.10 -4.43 -10.14
CA LEU A 22 -18.09 -3.22 -9.32
C LEU A 22 -18.28 -1.94 -10.17
N GLU A 23 -19.02 -2.06 -11.26
CA GLU A 23 -19.36 -0.96 -12.16
C GLU A 23 -20.85 -0.66 -12.09
N LYS A 24 -21.19 0.62 -12.07
CA LYS A 24 -22.57 1.07 -12.22
C LYS A 24 -23.02 0.87 -13.67
N ASN A 25 -24.34 0.82 -13.90
CA ASN A 25 -24.91 0.73 -15.25
C ASN A 25 -24.45 1.86 -16.20
N ASP A 26 -23.95 2.96 -15.66
CA ASP A 26 -23.42 4.12 -16.39
C ASP A 26 -21.91 3.97 -16.74
N GLY A 27 -21.30 2.82 -16.45
CA GLY A 27 -19.86 2.57 -16.66
C GLY A 27 -18.95 3.26 -15.65
N THR A 28 -19.52 3.89 -14.62
CA THR A 28 -18.74 4.51 -13.54
C THR A 28 -18.36 3.46 -12.49
N PRO A 29 -17.10 3.43 -12.04
CA PRO A 29 -16.69 2.52 -10.98
C PRO A 29 -17.44 2.88 -9.70
N ILE A 30 -17.94 1.85 -9.00
CA ILE A 30 -18.55 2.02 -7.70
C ILE A 30 -17.45 2.37 -6.71
N ASP A 31 -17.63 3.47 -5.97
CA ASP A 31 -16.70 3.90 -4.93
C ASP A 31 -16.80 2.97 -3.72
N CYS A 32 -16.08 1.85 -3.82
CA CYS A 32 -15.78 1.00 -2.68
C CYS A 32 -14.39 1.37 -2.19
N ASN A 33 -14.26 1.77 -0.92
CA ASN A 33 -12.99 2.08 -0.27
C ASN A 33 -12.17 0.80 0.05
N CYS A 34 -12.06 -0.09 -0.94
CA CYS A 34 -11.33 -1.35 -0.88
C CYS A 34 -9.85 -1.07 -1.12
N GLN A 35 -9.10 -0.91 -0.04
CA GLN A 35 -7.65 -0.75 -0.13
C GLN A 35 -6.98 -2.07 -0.52
N MET A 36 -6.02 -2.01 -1.43
CA MET A 36 -5.15 -3.15 -1.75
C MET A 36 -4.40 -3.62 -0.50
N GLN A 37 -4.29 -4.94 -0.34
CA GLN A 37 -3.47 -5.55 0.71
C GLN A 37 -1.98 -5.30 0.44
N CYS A 38 -1.21 -5.01 1.49
CA CYS A 38 0.23 -4.76 1.38
C CYS A 38 1.05 -6.03 1.08
N GLU A 39 0.55 -7.18 1.52
CA GLU A 39 1.15 -8.49 1.27
C GLU A 39 0.11 -9.38 0.58
N GLU A 40 0.41 -9.78 -0.64
CA GLU A 40 -0.45 -10.64 -1.46
C GLU A 40 0.35 -11.82 -2.03
N VAL A 41 -0.27 -13.00 -2.02
CA VAL A 41 0.28 -14.21 -2.63
C VAL A 41 -0.60 -14.59 -3.82
N LYS A 42 -0.04 -14.52 -5.02
CA LYS A 42 -0.72 -14.89 -6.27
C LYS A 42 -0.21 -16.24 -6.75
N LEU A 43 -1.14 -17.17 -6.96
CA LEU A 43 -0.88 -18.49 -7.50
C LEU A 43 -1.38 -18.52 -8.95
N PHE A 44 -0.53 -18.97 -9.87
CA PHE A 44 -0.86 -19.08 -11.29
C PHE A 44 -0.92 -20.56 -11.70
N LEU A 45 -1.83 -20.88 -12.62
CA LEU A 45 -1.99 -22.23 -13.17
C LEU A 45 -0.92 -22.47 -14.25
N ASP A 46 0.06 -23.33 -13.98
CA ASP A 46 1.13 -23.65 -14.94
C ASP A 46 0.70 -24.75 -15.92
N ARG A 47 0.05 -25.82 -15.42
CA ARG A 47 -0.40 -26.96 -16.24
C ARG A 47 -1.74 -27.48 -15.78
N ASN A 48 -2.63 -27.74 -16.74
CA ASN A 48 -3.90 -28.43 -16.52
C ASN A 48 -3.89 -29.75 -17.28
N SER A 49 -3.82 -30.87 -16.56
CA SER A 49 -3.92 -32.21 -17.15
C SER A 49 -5.31 -32.78 -16.89
N LYS A 50 -6.08 -33.00 -17.96
CA LYS A 50 -7.37 -33.67 -17.90
C LYS A 50 -7.16 -35.11 -18.37
N ARG A 51 -7.41 -36.08 -17.49
CA ARG A 51 -7.42 -37.50 -17.87
C ARG A 51 -8.81 -37.83 -18.41
N THR A 52 -8.88 -38.41 -19.60
CA THR A 52 -10.13 -38.93 -20.14
C THR A 52 -10.56 -40.17 -19.34
N TRP A 53 -11.85 -40.25 -19.02
CA TRP A 53 -12.41 -41.39 -18.30
C TRP A 53 -12.40 -42.62 -19.21
N ALA A 54 -11.90 -43.75 -18.71
CA ALA A 54 -12.19 -45.04 -19.32
C ALA A 54 -13.57 -45.49 -18.85
N TYR A 55 -14.45 -45.87 -19.77
CA TYR A 55 -15.77 -46.39 -19.42
C TYR A 55 -15.65 -47.84 -18.90
N PRO A 56 -16.40 -48.21 -17.86
CA PRO A 56 -17.36 -47.41 -17.09
C PRO A 56 -16.70 -46.42 -16.11
N VAL A 57 -17.32 -45.24 -15.94
CA VAL A 57 -16.79 -44.17 -15.06
C VAL A 57 -16.91 -44.60 -13.58
N PRO A 58 -15.81 -44.61 -12.81
CA PRO A 58 -15.86 -44.87 -11.37
C PRO A 58 -16.63 -43.78 -10.61
N TRP A 59 -17.33 -44.16 -9.55
CA TRP A 59 -18.01 -43.22 -8.63
C TRP A 59 -17.03 -42.37 -7.79
N ASP A 60 -15.76 -42.78 -7.69
CA ASP A 60 -14.70 -42.08 -6.98
C ASP A 60 -13.84 -41.22 -7.92
N ILE A 61 -14.33 -40.02 -8.23
CA ILE A 61 -13.63 -39.03 -9.04
C ILE A 61 -12.63 -38.26 -8.16
N ARG A 62 -11.34 -38.48 -8.40
CA ARG A 62 -10.27 -37.81 -7.62
C ARG A 62 -9.69 -36.63 -8.40
N TYR A 63 -9.98 -35.42 -7.93
CA TYR A 63 -9.24 -34.22 -8.33
C TYR A 63 -7.94 -34.14 -7.55
N ARG A 64 -6.80 -34.19 -8.23
CA ARG A 64 -5.48 -33.95 -7.64
C ARG A 64 -4.90 -32.68 -8.23
N TRP A 65 -4.56 -31.75 -7.36
CA TRP A 65 -3.76 -30.58 -7.70
C TRP A 65 -2.46 -30.67 -6.88
N ALA A 66 -1.36 -30.30 -7.52
CA ALA A 66 -0.06 -30.24 -6.88
C ALA A 66 0.69 -29.03 -7.42
N VAL A 67 1.52 -28.43 -6.57
CA VAL A 67 2.40 -27.33 -6.99
C VAL A 67 3.58 -27.95 -7.73
N ASP A 68 3.62 -27.78 -9.05
CA ASP A 68 4.70 -28.32 -9.90
C ASP A 68 6.03 -27.59 -9.66
N LYS A 69 5.96 -26.25 -9.54
CA LYS A 69 7.12 -25.39 -9.27
C LYS A 69 6.85 -24.40 -8.15
N TYR A 70 7.68 -24.43 -7.11
CA TYR A 70 7.77 -23.38 -6.11
C TYR A 70 8.55 -22.17 -6.67
N SER A 71 8.04 -21.51 -7.71
CA SER A 71 8.63 -20.26 -8.19
C SER A 71 8.25 -19.11 -7.24
N LYS A 72 9.07 -18.88 -6.21
CA LYS A 72 8.88 -17.77 -5.27
C LYS A 72 9.40 -16.45 -5.88
N THR A 73 8.68 -15.91 -6.86
CA THR A 73 8.94 -14.53 -7.30
C THR A 73 8.37 -13.58 -6.26
N ARG A 74 9.23 -12.82 -5.58
CA ARG A 74 8.82 -11.85 -4.55
C ARG A 74 9.04 -10.44 -5.06
N LEU A 75 7.95 -9.69 -5.22
CA LEU A 75 8.00 -8.25 -5.48
C LEU A 75 7.92 -7.52 -4.15
N ARG A 76 8.90 -6.65 -3.87
CA ARG A 76 8.90 -5.77 -2.70
C ARG A 76 8.94 -4.33 -3.20
N ARG A 77 8.10 -3.47 -2.63
CA ARG A 77 8.21 -2.02 -2.81
C ARG A 77 9.03 -1.48 -1.65
N ASP A 78 10.19 -0.94 -1.96
CA ASP A 78 11.06 -0.27 -1.00
C ASP A 78 11.08 1.24 -1.31
N VAL A 79 11.21 2.06 -0.27
CA VAL A 79 11.27 3.52 -0.40
C VAL A 79 12.66 3.89 -0.90
N ILE A 80 12.75 4.53 -2.07
CA ILE A 80 14.03 4.83 -2.74
C ILE A 80 14.77 5.98 -2.05
N TYR A 81 14.02 6.90 -1.42
CA TYR A 81 14.58 8.08 -0.78
C TYR A 81 13.91 8.30 0.57
N SER A 82 14.68 8.07 1.63
CA SER A 82 14.22 8.28 3.00
C SER A 82 14.60 9.68 3.49
N PHE A 83 14.06 10.06 4.64
CA PHE A 83 14.42 11.33 5.29
C PHE A 83 15.89 11.38 5.69
N GLU A 84 16.50 10.23 5.98
CA GLU A 84 17.93 10.15 6.28
C GLU A 84 18.78 10.51 5.06
N ASP A 85 18.41 10.05 3.87
CA ASP A 85 19.09 10.38 2.62
C ASP A 85 18.96 11.86 2.26
N LEU A 86 17.80 12.46 2.57
CA LEU A 86 17.56 13.90 2.49
C LEU A 86 18.51 14.69 3.38
N LEU A 87 18.58 14.32 4.66
CA LEU A 87 19.42 15.00 5.64
C LEU A 87 20.91 14.88 5.29
N VAL A 88 21.36 13.72 4.83
CA VAL A 88 22.75 13.50 4.43
C VAL A 88 23.09 14.35 3.20
N SER A 89 22.22 14.38 2.19
CA SER A 89 22.48 15.15 0.96
C SER A 89 22.45 16.67 1.21
N LEU A 90 21.45 17.16 1.95
CA LEU A 90 21.34 18.57 2.31
C LEU A 90 22.47 18.99 3.26
N GLY A 91 22.77 18.17 4.26
CA GLY A 91 23.86 18.42 5.20
C GLY A 91 25.23 18.44 4.52
N GLY A 92 25.47 17.53 3.57
CA GLY A 92 26.69 17.49 2.78
C GLY A 92 26.86 18.75 1.91
N THR A 93 25.80 19.18 1.23
CA THR A 93 25.84 20.40 0.42
C THR A 93 25.97 21.65 1.28
N ALA A 94 25.22 21.78 2.37
CA ALA A 94 25.33 22.91 3.30
C ALA A 94 26.73 23.01 3.92
N SER A 95 27.30 21.88 4.35
CA SER A 95 28.66 21.85 4.89
C SER A 95 29.71 22.21 3.84
N PHE A 96 29.50 21.86 2.57
CA PHE A 96 30.45 22.18 1.49
C PHE A 96 30.40 23.65 1.08
N PHE A 97 29.20 24.23 0.95
CA PHE A 97 29.05 25.62 0.50
C PHE A 97 29.20 26.66 1.61
N LEU A 98 28.69 26.37 2.81
CA LEU A 98 28.67 27.32 3.93
C LEU A 98 29.72 27.00 5.00
N GLY A 99 30.28 25.79 5.02
CA GLY A 99 31.21 25.35 6.07
C GLY A 99 30.55 25.19 7.44
N CYS A 100 29.22 25.23 7.52
CA CYS A 100 28.47 25.21 8.78
C CYS A 100 27.96 23.80 9.12
N SER A 101 27.94 23.50 10.41
CA SER A 101 27.41 22.24 10.97
C SER A 101 26.18 22.51 11.85
N VAL A 102 25.56 21.45 12.39
CA VAL A 102 24.41 21.55 13.31
C VAL A 102 24.75 22.42 14.53
N LEU A 103 25.98 22.35 15.03
CA LEU A 103 26.43 23.19 16.16
C LEU A 103 26.40 24.68 15.81
N SER A 104 26.84 25.05 14.61
CA SER A 104 26.78 26.42 14.12
C SER A 104 25.33 26.93 14.02
N PHE A 105 24.40 26.06 13.62
CA PHE A 105 22.97 26.38 13.60
C PHE A 105 22.42 26.66 15.00
N ILE A 106 22.80 25.84 16.00
CA ILE A 106 22.40 26.02 17.40
C ILE A 106 22.96 27.34 17.95
N GLU A 107 24.21 27.65 17.67
CA GLU A 107 24.87 28.88 18.12
C GLU A 107 24.18 30.13 17.55
N ILE A 108 23.86 30.13 16.26
CA ILE A 108 23.09 31.22 15.61
C ILE A 108 21.71 31.36 16.28
N GLY A 109 21.03 30.24 16.55
CA GLY A 109 19.74 30.25 17.25
C GLY A 109 19.84 30.83 18.67
N TYR A 110 20.87 30.45 19.42
CA TYR A 110 21.12 31.00 20.75
C TYR A 110 21.41 32.51 20.72
N TYR A 111 22.22 32.95 19.77
CA TYR A 111 22.54 34.37 19.61
C TYR A 111 21.30 35.20 19.24
N LEU A 112 20.48 34.71 18.30
CA LEU A 112 19.26 35.38 17.87
C LEU A 112 18.21 35.45 18.99
N THR A 113 17.99 34.36 19.71
CA THR A 113 17.04 34.32 20.84
C THR A 113 17.45 35.24 21.98
N LEU A 114 18.75 35.29 22.33
CA LEU A 114 19.27 36.20 23.36
C LEU A 114 19.12 37.67 22.93
N ARG A 115 19.36 37.99 21.65
CA ARG A 115 19.14 39.34 21.11
C ARG A 115 17.67 39.75 21.15
N LEU A 116 16.78 38.85 20.73
CA LEU A 116 15.33 39.08 20.77
C LEU A 116 14.84 39.30 22.19
N TYR A 117 15.31 38.49 23.14
CA TYR A 117 15.00 38.66 24.56
C TYR A 117 15.41 40.03 25.07
N TRP A 118 16.64 40.47 24.80
CA TRP A 118 17.11 41.80 25.18
C TRP A 118 16.29 42.94 24.53
N PHE A 119 15.91 42.78 23.26
CA PHE A 119 15.06 43.76 22.56
C PHE A 119 13.67 43.87 23.18
N VAL A 120 13.05 42.74 23.50
CA VAL A 120 11.72 42.70 24.15
C VAL A 120 11.80 43.28 25.56
N ASN A 121 12.83 42.93 26.34
CA ASN A 121 13.03 43.49 27.67
C ASN A 121 13.28 45.00 27.65
N ARG A 122 14.01 45.51 26.64
CA ARG A 122 14.15 46.97 26.45
C ARG A 122 12.81 47.64 26.14
N LYS A 123 11.96 47.01 25.32
CA LYS A 123 10.65 47.54 24.96
C LYS A 123 9.61 47.46 26.09
N HIS A 124 9.81 46.58 27.07
CA HIS A 124 8.96 46.50 28.27
C HIS A 124 9.41 47.46 29.40
N ASN A 125 10.65 47.96 29.34
CA ASN A 125 11.18 48.94 30.31
C ASN A 125 11.09 50.40 29.81
N ASP A 126 10.41 50.63 28.69
CA ASP A 126 9.89 51.92 28.21
C ASP A 126 8.36 51.89 28.35
#